data_AF-A0A419KF42-F1
#
_entry.id   AF-A0A419KF42-F1
#
_cell.length_a   1.000
_cell.length_b   1.000
_cell.length_c   1.000
_cell.angle_alpha   90.00
_cell.angle_beta   90.00
_cell.angle_gamma   90.00
#
_symmetry.space_group_name_H-M   'P 1'
#
loop_
_entity.id
_entity.type
_entity.pdbx_description
1 polymer ?
#
loop_
_entity_poly.entity_id
_entity_poly.type
_entity_poly.pdbx_seq_one_letter_code
_entity_poly.pdbx_strand_id
1 'polypeptide(L)'
;MGYRMTFLPMKRAALFFSLFGSLAGGFSISALLRIYDLILKEQVKNRRRSFYRFILLALVLSCILTSIFMPLVLFVKPFEASPIPPRDENLEREIRIGERIGVDGGYGLNLVSNVWQSGGGSVESMYVLNEFAYIFWYYIIHSQENACLPYFSRNYNVRYIKGVMFDGLRKTDIQGLYEVSGFNSSIVEVLSKDSWLVLHIGPVDRYIQLFISVALSGGSEPILVNGGRYLEDFSDEELSRFDLIYISDMGLRDEDRYFTLITSYLRSGGTVLFDISSIPPMFSEKIKDMFPVKRISEEKSSLQLVPSPFLEKVGVFKIKGTNETVVAHAEELNVNAEALVWDEYGKPVIVRLKKFNGWIFWSGINIPYLVMLNNDCDEARLLVNLLHLFTFQTERTASTESISHGNLTVLSTDEYEIALSSLSPDDAVWFKMTYHPGWEAIIKDVGRRVRIFLAGPNTMLVFPEREAPLKIIFRYGKTVDVIVGEVISTSFYIILIMYFILRGILKLKSPSKKMLIRIVDHL
;
A
#
# COMPACT_ATOMS: atom_id res chain seq x y z
N MET A 1 -29.07 10.79 6.33
CA MET A 1 -28.71 10.87 7.76
C MET A 1 -27.60 11.89 7.90
N GLY A 2 -27.82 12.98 8.63
CA GLY A 2 -26.86 14.08 8.78
C GLY A 2 -25.70 13.66 9.68
N TYR A 3 -24.48 13.72 9.14
CA TYR A 3 -23.24 13.53 9.89
C TYR A 3 -23.10 14.64 10.94
N ARG A 4 -23.22 14.30 12.22
CA ARG A 4 -22.73 15.16 13.31
C ARG A 4 -21.28 14.75 13.59
N MET A 5 -20.31 15.49 13.04
CA MET A 5 -18.93 15.48 13.55
C MET A 5 -18.97 16.08 14.95
N THR A 6 -19.02 15.25 15.99
CA THR A 6 -19.14 15.76 17.36
C THR A 6 -17.80 16.20 17.94
N PHE A 7 -16.66 15.62 17.58
CA PHE A 7 -15.37 16.11 18.06
C PHE A 7 -14.23 15.78 17.08
N LEU A 8 -13.69 16.80 16.41
CA LEU A 8 -12.35 16.74 15.84
C LEU A 8 -11.36 16.83 17.01
N PRO A 9 -10.52 15.80 17.27
CA PRO A 9 -9.51 15.92 18.32
C PRO A 9 -8.56 17.06 17.94
N MET A 10 -8.52 18.13 18.75
CA MET A 10 -7.67 19.32 18.51
C MET A 10 -6.20 18.95 18.22
N LYS A 11 -5.73 17.80 18.71
CA LYS A 11 -4.38 17.27 18.52
C LYS A 11 -4.10 16.70 17.12
N ARG A 12 -5.10 16.55 16.24
CA ARG A 12 -4.95 16.03 14.86
C ARG A 12 -5.30 17.05 13.77
N ALA A 13 -5.33 18.34 14.12
CA ALA A 13 -5.63 19.42 13.17
C ALA A 13 -4.58 19.57 12.04
N ALA A 14 -3.41 18.93 12.16
CA ALA A 14 -2.29 18.95 11.19
C ALA A 14 -2.70 18.70 9.72
N LEU A 15 -3.58 17.73 9.47
CA LEU A 15 -4.07 17.42 8.10
C LEU A 15 -4.93 18.54 7.53
N PHE A 16 -5.68 19.22 8.39
CA PHE A 16 -6.52 20.36 8.01
C PHE A 16 -5.70 21.63 7.86
N PHE A 17 -4.46 21.67 8.36
CA PHE A 17 -3.57 22.83 8.26
C PHE A 17 -2.99 23.06 6.87
N SER A 18 -2.92 22.07 5.97
CA SER A 18 -2.50 22.34 4.58
C SER A 18 -3.59 23.08 3.79
N LEU A 19 -4.85 22.63 3.93
CA LEU A 19 -6.02 23.29 3.35
C LEU A 19 -6.29 24.64 4.03
N PHE A 20 -6.26 24.69 5.36
CA PHE A 20 -6.35 25.93 6.12
C PHE A 20 -5.20 26.88 5.80
N GLY A 21 -3.97 26.38 5.64
CA GLY A 21 -2.80 27.15 5.24
C GLY A 21 -2.93 27.71 3.82
N SER A 22 -3.48 26.92 2.89
CA SER A 22 -3.81 27.38 1.53
C SER A 22 -4.90 28.46 1.53
N LEU A 23 -5.99 28.24 2.28
CA LEU A 23 -7.09 29.20 2.42
C LEU A 23 -6.66 30.49 3.15
N ALA A 24 -5.91 30.35 4.25
CA ALA A 24 -5.37 31.47 5.01
C ALA A 24 -4.30 32.22 4.22
N GLY A 25 -3.48 31.53 3.43
CA GLY A 25 -2.53 32.12 2.48
C GLY A 25 -3.25 32.94 1.41
N GLY A 26 -4.26 32.37 0.76
CA GLY A 26 -5.10 33.07 -0.22
C GLY A 26 -5.83 34.28 0.36
N PHE A 27 -6.41 34.15 1.55
CA PHE A 27 -7.05 35.24 2.28
C PHE A 27 -6.04 36.34 2.65
N SER A 28 -4.84 35.97 3.12
CA SER A 28 -3.79 36.91 3.49
C SER A 28 -3.26 37.69 2.29
N ILE A 29 -3.09 37.02 1.14
CA ILE A 29 -2.73 37.68 -0.13
C ILE A 29 -3.83 38.65 -0.56
N SER A 30 -5.10 38.25 -0.50
CA SER A 30 -6.23 39.12 -0.84
C SER A 30 -6.32 40.34 0.08
N ALA A 31 -6.14 40.15 1.39
CA ALA A 31 -6.08 41.24 2.37
C ALA A 31 -4.88 42.16 2.12
N LEU A 32 -3.71 41.62 1.79
CA LEU A 32 -2.50 42.38 1.50
C LEU A 32 -2.65 43.19 0.20
N LEU A 33 -3.27 42.62 -0.84
CA LEU A 33 -3.61 43.33 -2.07
C LEU A 33 -4.60 44.48 -1.81
N ARG A 34 -5.62 44.25 -1.00
CA ARG A 34 -6.62 45.27 -0.64
C ARG A 34 -6.03 46.40 0.20
N ILE A 35 -5.18 46.08 1.18
CA ILE A 35 -4.44 47.06 1.98
C ILE A 35 -3.46 47.83 1.07
N TYR A 36 -2.78 47.14 0.15
CA TYR A 36 -1.88 47.77 -0.82
C TYR A 36 -2.62 48.74 -1.75
N ASP A 37 -3.81 48.38 -2.26
CA ASP A 37 -4.66 49.27 -3.06
C ASP A 37 -5.17 50.48 -2.28
N LEU A 38 -5.53 50.30 -1.00
CA LEU A 38 -5.91 51.40 -0.11
C LEU A 38 -4.73 52.34 0.17
N ILE A 39 -3.53 51.79 0.36
CA ILE A 39 -2.29 52.56 0.51
C ILE A 39 -1.99 53.35 -0.77
N LEU A 40 -2.19 52.74 -1.94
CA LEU A 40 -2.03 53.37 -3.25
C LEU A 40 -3.03 54.50 -3.51
N LYS A 41 -4.29 54.32 -3.13
CA LYS A 41 -5.32 55.37 -3.24
C LYS A 41 -5.06 56.56 -2.30
N GLU A 42 -4.48 56.33 -1.13
CA GLU A 42 -4.23 57.40 -0.14
C GLU A 42 -2.81 58.03 -0.20
N GLN A 43 -1.98 57.76 -1.21
CA GLN A 43 -0.63 58.34 -1.31
C GLN A 43 -0.58 59.85 -1.56
N VAL A 44 -1.72 60.56 -1.64
CA VAL A 44 -1.74 61.98 -2.03
C VAL A 44 -1.62 62.98 -0.86
N LYS A 45 -1.76 62.62 0.43
CA LYS A 45 -1.95 63.70 1.45
C LYS A 45 -1.31 63.65 2.84
N ASN A 46 -0.55 62.65 3.31
CA ASN A 46 0.08 62.82 4.65
C ASN A 46 1.27 61.90 4.99
N ARG A 47 2.40 62.51 5.41
CA ARG A 47 3.69 61.85 5.72
C ARG A 47 3.69 61.13 7.08
N ARG A 48 2.85 61.56 8.04
CA ARG A 48 2.74 60.94 9.40
C ARG A 48 2.04 59.57 9.42
N ARG A 49 1.26 59.22 8.37
CA ARG A 49 0.63 57.89 8.21
C ARG A 49 1.59 56.80 7.69
N SER A 50 2.82 57.16 7.31
CA SER A 50 3.80 56.22 6.73
C SER A 50 4.31 55.16 7.72
N PHE A 51 4.44 55.50 9.01
CA PHE A 51 4.94 54.59 10.04
C PHE A 51 3.91 53.51 10.40
N TYR A 52 2.63 53.89 10.57
CA TYR A 52 1.53 52.95 10.79
C TYR A 52 1.32 51.98 9.63
N ARG A 53 1.58 52.42 8.39
CA ARG A 53 1.53 51.56 7.20
C ARG A 53 2.65 50.52 7.18
N PHE A 54 3.86 50.90 7.60
CA PHE A 54 4.96 49.95 7.77
C PHE A 54 4.69 48.93 8.87
N ILE A 55 4.15 49.38 10.01
CA ILE A 55 3.73 48.49 11.11
C ILE A 55 2.66 47.52 10.64
N LEU A 56 1.64 47.99 9.92
CA LEU A 56 0.57 47.12 9.39
C LEU A 56 1.11 46.11 8.39
N LEU A 57 2.01 46.53 7.49
CA LEU A 57 2.64 45.63 6.51
C LEU A 57 3.52 44.59 7.21
N ALA A 58 4.28 44.98 8.23
CA ALA A 58 5.09 44.08 9.05
C ALA A 58 4.23 43.09 9.85
N LEU A 59 3.09 43.53 10.39
CA LEU A 59 2.11 42.68 11.07
C LEU A 59 1.49 41.65 10.11
N VAL A 60 1.08 42.07 8.91
CA VAL A 60 0.51 41.14 7.92
C VAL A 60 1.58 40.17 7.41
N LEU A 61 2.80 40.65 7.15
CA LEU A 61 3.92 39.79 6.75
C LEU A 61 4.31 38.81 7.87
N SER A 62 4.26 39.26 9.13
CA SER A 62 4.44 38.40 10.30
C SER A 62 3.33 37.37 10.41
N CYS A 63 2.06 37.73 10.17
CA CYS A 63 0.95 36.79 10.16
C CYS A 63 1.10 35.72 9.05
N ILE A 64 1.54 36.13 7.85
CA ILE A 64 1.84 35.23 6.73
C ILE A 64 3.03 34.32 7.07
N LEU A 65 4.12 34.86 7.63
CA LEU A 65 5.26 34.05 8.05
C LEU A 65 4.86 33.08 9.16
N THR A 66 4.08 33.52 10.16
CA THR A 66 3.60 32.64 11.22
C THR A 66 2.64 31.57 10.70
N SER A 67 1.82 31.83 9.67
CA SER A 67 0.96 30.79 9.09
C SER A 67 1.73 29.78 8.25
N ILE A 68 2.86 30.18 7.67
CA ILE A 68 3.80 29.29 6.95
C ILE A 68 4.63 28.45 7.92
N PHE A 69 5.12 29.06 9.00
CA PHE A 69 6.00 28.39 9.97
C PHE A 69 5.25 27.68 11.10
N MET A 70 3.98 27.99 11.38
CA MET A 70 3.18 27.28 12.38
C MET A 70 3.07 25.77 12.10
N PRO A 71 2.79 25.33 10.86
CA PRO A 71 2.90 23.93 10.50
C PRO A 71 4.31 23.39 10.81
N LEU A 72 5.37 24.03 10.34
CA LEU A 72 6.75 23.58 10.63
C LEU A 72 7.08 23.46 12.14
N VAL A 73 6.53 24.33 13.00
CA VAL A 73 6.77 24.33 14.45
C VAL A 73 5.86 23.34 15.20
N LEU A 74 4.62 23.13 14.74
CA LEU A 74 3.68 22.17 15.32
C LEU A 74 4.00 20.71 14.95
N PHE A 75 4.74 20.49 13.86
CA PHE A 75 5.09 19.16 13.36
C PHE A 75 6.33 18.54 14.04
N VAL A 76 6.96 19.23 15.00
CA VAL A 76 8.14 18.72 15.75
C VAL A 76 7.74 17.97 17.03
N LYS A 77 6.48 18.09 17.49
CA LYS A 77 6.00 17.29 18.62
C LYS A 77 5.31 16.03 18.10
N PRO A 78 5.68 14.84 18.61
CA PRO A 78 4.94 13.63 18.28
C PRO A 78 3.47 13.86 18.63
N PHE A 79 2.57 13.39 17.76
CA PHE A 79 1.17 13.28 18.12
C PHE A 79 1.11 12.49 19.44
N GLU A 80 0.40 12.96 20.46
CA GLU A 80 0.20 12.14 21.65
C GLU A 80 -0.66 10.93 21.27
N ALA A 81 -0.31 9.75 21.80
CA ALA A 81 -1.09 8.54 21.63
C ALA A 81 -2.52 8.87 22.04
N SER A 82 -3.50 8.43 21.26
CA SER A 82 -4.89 8.65 21.67
C SER A 82 -5.05 7.90 23.00
N PRO A 83 -5.29 8.60 24.13
CA PRO A 83 -5.41 7.91 25.39
C PRO A 83 -6.55 6.91 25.27
N ILE A 84 -6.26 5.67 25.65
CA ILE A 84 -7.26 4.62 25.71
C ILE A 84 -8.38 5.13 26.64
N PRO A 85 -9.66 5.06 26.24
CA PRO A 85 -10.75 5.51 27.09
C PRO A 85 -10.62 4.88 28.48
N PRO A 86 -10.92 5.57 29.59
CA PRO A 86 -10.76 5.03 30.95
C PRO A 86 -11.46 3.68 31.19
N ARG A 87 -12.49 3.36 30.39
CA ARG A 87 -13.20 2.07 30.42
C ARG A 87 -12.35 0.90 29.90
N ASP A 88 -11.22 1.19 29.28
CA ASP A 88 -10.37 0.27 28.54
C ASP A 88 -8.93 0.22 29.13
N GLU A 89 -8.66 0.81 30.31
CA GLU A 89 -7.34 0.79 30.97
C GLU A 89 -6.77 -0.62 31.19
N ASN A 90 -7.64 -1.63 31.32
CA ASN A 90 -7.23 -3.03 31.43
C ASN A 90 -6.62 -3.58 30.12
N LEU A 91 -6.93 -2.99 28.96
CA LEU A 91 -6.37 -3.43 27.68
C LEU A 91 -4.87 -3.14 27.55
N GLU A 92 -4.35 -2.07 28.16
CA GLU A 92 -2.90 -1.77 28.14
C GLU A 92 -2.05 -2.87 28.79
N ARG A 93 -2.64 -3.65 29.71
CA ARG A 93 -1.93 -4.74 30.40
C ARG A 93 -1.90 -6.03 29.59
N GLU A 94 -2.89 -6.23 28.72
CA GLU A 94 -3.06 -7.47 27.94
C GLU A 94 -2.35 -7.40 26.58
N ILE A 95 -2.22 -6.20 26.01
CA ILE A 95 -1.76 -6.01 24.63
C ILE A 95 -0.26 -5.77 24.58
N ARG A 96 0.44 -6.56 23.77
CA ARG A 96 1.86 -6.37 23.51
C ARG A 96 2.10 -5.30 22.45
N ILE A 97 3.30 -4.74 22.43
CA ILE A 97 3.71 -3.77 21.42
C ILE A 97 3.49 -4.35 20.01
N GLY A 98 2.67 -3.67 19.22
CA GLY A 98 2.38 -4.01 17.83
C GLY A 98 1.19 -4.95 17.60
N GLU A 99 0.63 -5.54 18.66
CA GLU A 99 -0.65 -6.28 18.56
C GLU A 99 -1.80 -5.31 18.28
N ARG A 100 -2.73 -5.72 17.40
CA ARG A 100 -3.85 -4.90 16.94
C ARG A 100 -5.21 -5.45 17.40
N ILE A 101 -6.20 -4.55 17.47
CA ILE A 101 -7.59 -4.89 17.85
C ILE A 101 -8.58 -4.50 16.76
N GLY A 102 -9.29 -5.45 16.17
CA GLY A 102 -10.45 -5.15 15.32
C GLY A 102 -11.64 -4.65 16.16
N VAL A 103 -12.23 -3.50 15.82
CA VAL A 103 -13.31 -2.90 16.63
C VAL A 103 -14.57 -2.71 15.79
N ASP A 104 -15.72 -3.10 16.34
CA ASP A 104 -17.04 -2.82 15.75
C ASP A 104 -17.29 -1.30 15.61
N GLY A 105 -17.84 -0.90 14.47
CA GLY A 105 -17.95 0.50 14.07
C GLY A 105 -16.72 1.05 13.37
N GLY A 106 -15.58 0.34 13.42
CA GLY A 106 -14.44 0.51 12.53
C GLY A 106 -13.14 0.95 13.19
N TYR A 107 -13.11 1.89 14.11
CA TYR A 107 -12.05 2.91 14.07
C TYR A 107 -10.82 2.58 14.96
N GLY A 108 -10.44 1.31 15.13
CA GLY A 108 -9.61 0.90 16.29
C GLY A 108 -8.38 0.02 16.08
N LEU A 109 -8.11 -0.55 14.89
CA LEU A 109 -7.02 -1.52 14.66
C LEU A 109 -5.69 -1.10 15.28
N ASN A 110 -5.39 0.20 15.25
CA ASN A 110 -4.11 0.76 15.67
C ASN A 110 -4.20 1.75 16.84
N LEU A 111 -5.39 1.95 17.43
CA LEU A 111 -5.56 2.95 18.50
C LEU A 111 -5.08 2.50 19.88
N VAL A 112 -4.83 1.20 20.05
CA VAL A 112 -4.52 0.59 21.35
C VAL A 112 -3.08 0.04 21.39
N SER A 113 -2.30 0.25 20.33
CA SER A 113 -0.91 -0.21 20.27
C SER A 113 0.07 0.93 20.56
N ASN A 114 1.17 0.64 21.26
CA ASN A 114 2.28 1.58 21.49
C ASN A 114 3.17 1.81 20.25
N VAL A 115 2.77 1.29 19.08
CA VAL A 115 3.47 1.51 17.81
C VAL A 115 2.73 2.61 17.05
N TRP A 116 3.43 3.72 16.80
CA TRP A 116 2.87 4.82 16.02
C TRP A 116 2.62 4.39 14.58
N GLN A 117 1.69 5.06 13.89
CA GLN A 117 1.56 4.90 12.45
C GLN A 117 2.15 6.13 11.79
N SER A 118 3.08 5.94 10.85
CA SER A 118 3.43 6.99 9.90
C SER A 118 2.22 7.29 9.03
N GLY A 119 1.96 8.56 8.82
CA GLY A 119 0.74 9.04 8.19
C GLY A 119 -0.16 9.55 9.28
N GLY A 120 0.16 10.77 9.75
CA GLY A 120 -0.56 11.56 10.76
C GLY A 120 -2.00 11.86 10.33
N GLY A 121 -2.77 10.80 10.23
CA GLY A 121 -4.12 10.67 9.74
C GLY A 121 -5.14 10.69 10.88
N SER A 122 -6.28 11.34 10.68
CA SER A 122 -7.46 11.03 11.48
C SER A 122 -7.90 9.60 11.12
N VAL A 123 -8.65 8.94 12.00
CA VAL A 123 -9.05 7.56 11.73
C VAL A 123 -9.90 7.46 10.45
N GLU A 124 -10.61 8.55 10.11
CA GLU A 124 -11.31 8.78 8.85
C GLU A 124 -10.36 8.76 7.63
N SER A 125 -9.14 9.29 7.74
CA SER A 125 -8.16 9.23 6.64
C SER A 125 -7.58 7.83 6.44
N MET A 126 -7.57 6.99 7.48
CA MET A 126 -7.26 5.56 7.33
C MET A 126 -8.31 4.86 6.45
N TYR A 127 -9.60 5.21 6.55
CA TYR A 127 -10.64 4.63 5.67
C TYR A 127 -10.58 5.11 4.24
N VAL A 128 -10.28 6.39 4.04
CA VAL A 128 -10.27 6.97 2.70
C VAL A 128 -9.04 6.50 1.92
N LEU A 129 -7.95 6.17 2.60
CA LEU A 129 -6.65 5.92 1.96
C LEU A 129 -6.14 4.47 2.10
N ASN A 130 -6.69 3.65 3.00
CA ASN A 130 -6.26 2.26 3.19
C ASN A 130 -7.40 1.27 2.87
N GLU A 131 -7.47 0.87 1.60
CA GLU A 131 -8.44 -0.11 1.06
C GLU A 131 -8.42 -1.45 1.81
N PHE A 132 -7.24 -1.90 2.27
CA PHE A 132 -7.08 -3.15 3.01
C PHE A 132 -7.71 -3.10 4.41
N ALA A 133 -7.60 -1.96 5.09
CA ALA A 133 -8.29 -1.79 6.39
C ALA A 133 -9.82 -1.90 6.23
N TYR A 134 -10.37 -1.39 5.13
CA TYR A 134 -11.79 -1.55 4.81
C TYR A 134 -12.15 -3.01 4.50
N ILE A 135 -11.33 -3.72 3.71
CA ILE A 135 -11.52 -5.14 3.42
C ILE A 135 -11.55 -5.96 4.72
N PHE A 136 -10.59 -5.75 5.62
CA PHE A 136 -10.57 -6.42 6.93
C PHE A 136 -11.88 -6.18 7.68
N TRP A 137 -12.28 -4.91 7.80
CA TRP A 137 -13.49 -4.54 8.54
C TRP A 137 -14.74 -5.17 7.93
N TYR A 138 -14.88 -5.12 6.60
CA TYR A 138 -16.02 -5.69 5.91
C TYR A 138 -16.14 -7.20 6.17
N TYR A 139 -15.08 -7.97 5.96
CA TYR A 139 -15.15 -9.42 6.11
C TYR A 139 -15.21 -9.87 7.57
N ILE A 140 -14.47 -9.24 8.48
CA ILE A 140 -14.35 -9.73 9.87
C ILE A 140 -15.43 -9.16 10.78
N ILE A 141 -15.80 -7.89 10.61
CA ILE A 141 -16.72 -7.20 11.50
C ILE A 141 -18.14 -7.20 10.91
N HIS A 142 -18.28 -6.84 9.63
CA HIS A 142 -19.59 -6.69 9.02
C HIS A 142 -20.21 -8.01 8.56
N SER A 143 -19.50 -8.80 7.73
CA SER A 143 -20.00 -10.08 7.23
C SER A 143 -19.71 -11.26 8.15
N GLN A 144 -18.78 -11.11 9.11
CA GLN A 144 -18.39 -12.14 10.08
C GLN A 144 -17.89 -13.43 9.41
N GLU A 145 -17.14 -13.28 8.31
CA GLU A 145 -16.58 -14.38 7.54
C GLU A 145 -15.43 -15.03 8.31
N ASN A 146 -15.73 -16.16 8.95
CA ASN A 146 -14.80 -16.87 9.83
C ASN A 146 -13.61 -17.47 9.06
N ALA A 147 -13.79 -17.80 7.77
CA ALA A 147 -12.74 -18.34 6.92
C ALA A 147 -11.59 -17.34 6.71
N CYS A 148 -11.90 -16.04 6.62
CA CYS A 148 -10.88 -15.00 6.46
C CYS A 148 -10.06 -14.75 7.75
N LEU A 149 -10.54 -15.18 8.92
CA LEU A 149 -9.96 -14.80 10.22
C LEU A 149 -8.49 -15.23 10.37
N PRO A 150 -8.06 -16.47 10.05
CA PRO A 150 -6.66 -16.87 10.18
C PRO A 150 -5.73 -16.05 9.28
N TYR A 151 -6.11 -15.88 8.01
CA TYR A 151 -5.31 -15.14 7.04
C TYR A 151 -5.18 -13.66 7.43
N PHE A 152 -6.30 -13.02 7.76
CA PHE A 152 -6.32 -11.61 8.12
C PHE A 152 -5.67 -11.34 9.48
N SER A 153 -5.92 -12.17 10.50
CA SER A 153 -5.27 -11.99 11.80
C SER A 153 -3.74 -12.03 11.69
N ARG A 154 -3.17 -12.94 10.89
CA ARG A 154 -1.73 -12.97 10.59
C ARG A 154 -1.30 -11.74 9.80
N ASN A 155 -1.93 -11.45 8.66
CA ASN A 155 -1.50 -10.37 7.76
C ASN A 155 -1.59 -8.97 8.38
N TYR A 156 -2.62 -8.72 9.18
CA TYR A 156 -2.79 -7.45 9.89
C TYR A 156 -2.24 -7.49 11.32
N ASN A 157 -1.69 -8.59 11.81
CA ASN A 157 -1.28 -8.78 13.21
C ASN A 157 -2.39 -8.44 14.23
N VAL A 158 -3.62 -8.88 13.93
CA VAL A 158 -4.81 -8.64 14.78
C VAL A 158 -5.01 -9.81 15.71
N ARG A 159 -4.74 -9.60 17.00
CA ARG A 159 -4.91 -10.62 18.03
C ARG A 159 -6.29 -10.60 18.65
N TYR A 160 -6.89 -9.43 18.76
CA TYR A 160 -8.15 -9.25 19.47
C TYR A 160 -9.23 -8.64 18.57
N ILE A 161 -10.49 -8.99 18.83
CA ILE A 161 -11.69 -8.42 18.23
C ILE A 161 -12.59 -7.92 19.35
N LYS A 162 -13.13 -6.70 19.21
CA LYS A 162 -13.99 -6.06 20.20
C LYS A 162 -15.37 -5.79 19.61
N GLY A 163 -16.41 -6.19 20.34
CA GLY A 163 -17.81 -5.91 20.03
C GLY A 163 -18.55 -7.00 19.23
N VAL A 164 -17.82 -7.88 18.54
CA VAL A 164 -18.40 -8.97 17.74
C VAL A 164 -17.81 -10.31 18.17
N MET A 165 -18.66 -11.32 18.32
CA MET A 165 -18.28 -12.71 18.61
C MET A 165 -18.77 -13.62 17.49
N PHE A 166 -17.87 -14.44 16.95
CA PHE A 166 -18.17 -15.46 15.95
C PHE A 166 -17.12 -16.59 16.04
N ASP A 167 -17.28 -17.64 15.23
CA ASP A 167 -16.42 -18.81 15.24
C ASP A 167 -14.95 -18.45 14.98
N GLY A 168 -14.05 -19.11 15.72
CA GLY A 168 -12.62 -18.81 15.69
C GLY A 168 -12.16 -17.80 16.74
N LEU A 169 -13.08 -17.16 17.49
CA LEU A 169 -12.74 -16.28 18.60
C LEU A 169 -12.89 -16.98 19.97
N ARG A 170 -12.10 -16.55 20.96
CA ARG A 170 -12.16 -17.01 22.36
C ARG A 170 -12.49 -15.83 23.28
N LYS A 171 -13.29 -16.08 24.30
CA LYS A 171 -13.59 -15.06 25.32
C LYS A 171 -12.32 -14.75 26.12
N THR A 172 -12.08 -13.47 26.37
CA THR A 172 -11.07 -13.00 27.32
C THR A 172 -11.73 -12.61 28.64
N ASP A 173 -10.93 -12.26 29.64
CA ASP A 173 -11.41 -11.73 30.92
C ASP A 173 -12.03 -10.33 30.79
N ILE A 174 -11.78 -9.64 29.68
CA ILE A 174 -12.33 -8.32 29.40
C ILE A 174 -13.66 -8.48 28.63
N GLN A 175 -14.74 -7.96 29.22
CA GLN A 175 -16.07 -8.06 28.63
C GLN A 175 -16.12 -7.44 27.23
N GLY A 176 -16.58 -8.23 26.25
CA GLY A 176 -16.71 -7.79 24.85
C GLY A 176 -15.41 -7.77 24.06
N LEU A 177 -14.30 -8.22 24.66
CA LEU A 177 -13.02 -8.47 23.98
C LEU A 177 -12.83 -9.96 23.78
N TYR A 178 -12.49 -10.34 22.55
CA TYR A 178 -12.31 -11.72 22.14
C TYR A 178 -10.94 -11.90 21.48
N GLU A 179 -10.24 -12.98 21.79
CA GLU A 179 -8.93 -13.30 21.22
C GLU A 179 -9.10 -14.25 20.03
N VAL A 180 -8.30 -14.06 18.98
CA VAL A 180 -8.25 -14.98 17.84
C VAL A 180 -7.65 -16.32 18.26
N SER A 181 -8.39 -17.41 18.06
CA SER A 181 -7.96 -18.76 18.41
C SER A 181 -6.67 -19.14 17.67
N GLY A 182 -5.66 -19.56 18.41
CA GLY A 182 -4.40 -20.01 17.81
C GLY A 182 -3.57 -18.88 17.19
N PHE A 183 -3.82 -17.63 17.59
CA PHE A 183 -3.03 -16.49 17.13
C PHE A 183 -1.54 -16.72 17.42
N ASN A 184 -0.76 -16.80 16.34
CA ASN A 184 0.69 -16.95 16.36
C ASN A 184 1.30 -16.02 15.31
N SER A 185 1.25 -14.73 15.59
CA SER A 185 1.76 -13.69 14.69
C SER A 185 2.46 -12.60 15.48
N SER A 186 3.41 -11.95 14.84
CA SER A 186 4.09 -10.77 15.36
C SER A 186 4.01 -9.61 14.36
N ILE A 187 4.14 -8.38 14.87
CA ILE A 187 4.30 -7.19 14.04
C ILE A 187 5.59 -7.26 13.20
N VAL A 188 6.59 -8.00 13.69
CA VAL A 188 7.82 -8.35 12.94
C VAL A 188 7.99 -9.86 12.93
N GLU A 189 7.88 -10.45 11.74
CA GLU A 189 8.14 -11.87 11.49
C GLU A 189 9.39 -12.06 10.65
N VAL A 190 10.17 -13.08 10.98
CA VAL A 190 11.22 -13.60 10.12
C VAL A 190 10.61 -14.75 9.33
N LEU A 191 10.64 -14.61 8.01
CA LEU A 191 10.16 -15.62 7.07
C LEU A 191 11.39 -16.38 6.57
N SER A 192 11.45 -17.67 6.90
CA SER A 192 12.54 -18.51 6.38
C SER A 192 12.41 -18.65 4.86
N LYS A 193 13.50 -19.03 4.19
CA LYS A 193 13.50 -19.37 2.75
C LYS A 193 12.41 -20.38 2.35
N ASP A 194 11.94 -21.19 3.29
CA ASP A 194 10.90 -22.20 3.08
C ASP A 194 9.47 -21.64 3.10
N SER A 195 9.31 -20.36 3.46
CA SER A 195 8.02 -19.67 3.44
C SER A 195 7.50 -19.54 2.01
N TRP A 196 6.21 -19.83 1.81
CA TRP A 196 5.59 -19.77 0.49
C TRP A 196 5.27 -18.32 0.08
N LEU A 197 6.10 -17.74 -0.79
CA LEU A 197 5.99 -16.37 -1.30
C LEU A 197 5.50 -16.36 -2.74
N VAL A 198 4.41 -15.65 -2.99
CA VAL A 198 3.82 -15.48 -4.33
C VAL A 198 3.89 -14.01 -4.75
N LEU A 199 4.65 -13.73 -5.81
CA LEU A 199 4.71 -12.39 -6.40
C LEU A 199 3.57 -12.20 -7.39
N HIS A 200 2.69 -11.25 -7.12
CA HIS A 200 1.64 -10.84 -8.04
C HIS A 200 2.09 -9.66 -8.92
N ILE A 201 1.99 -9.82 -10.23
CA ILE A 201 2.18 -8.76 -11.23
C ILE A 201 0.85 -8.48 -11.93
N GLY A 202 0.38 -7.24 -11.81
CA GLY A 202 -0.90 -6.80 -12.37
C GLY A 202 -1.46 -5.55 -11.69
N PRO A 203 -2.66 -5.11 -12.07
CA PRO A 203 -3.31 -3.96 -11.45
C PRO A 203 -3.81 -4.29 -10.03
N VAL A 204 -4.02 -3.24 -9.23
CA VAL A 204 -4.30 -3.35 -7.79
C VAL A 204 -5.61 -4.08 -7.48
N ASP A 205 -6.63 -3.94 -8.34
CA ASP A 205 -7.91 -4.61 -8.20
C ASP A 205 -7.80 -6.13 -8.34
N ARG A 206 -6.91 -6.62 -9.23
CA ARG A 206 -6.60 -8.05 -9.38
C ARG A 206 -5.83 -8.60 -8.17
N TYR A 207 -4.92 -7.79 -7.62
CA TYR A 207 -4.23 -8.15 -6.38
C TYR A 207 -5.21 -8.28 -5.21
N ILE A 208 -6.16 -7.34 -5.08
CA ILE A 208 -7.20 -7.38 -4.05
C ILE A 208 -8.09 -8.62 -4.20
N GLN A 209 -8.50 -8.95 -5.43
CA GLN A 209 -9.27 -10.17 -5.72
C GLN A 209 -8.49 -11.41 -5.26
N LEU A 210 -7.21 -11.53 -5.64
CA LEU A 210 -6.35 -12.64 -5.19
C LEU A 210 -6.21 -12.67 -3.66
N PHE A 211 -5.99 -11.53 -3.02
CA PHE A 211 -5.81 -11.42 -1.57
C PHE A 211 -7.05 -11.87 -0.78
N ILE A 212 -8.25 -11.43 -1.19
CA ILE A 212 -9.51 -11.84 -0.57
C ILE A 212 -9.77 -13.33 -0.83
N SER A 213 -9.57 -13.79 -2.05
CA SER A 213 -9.84 -15.19 -2.43
C SER A 213 -8.90 -16.17 -1.74
N VAL A 214 -7.63 -15.80 -1.50
CA VAL A 214 -6.73 -16.60 -0.65
C VAL A 214 -7.23 -16.59 0.81
N ALA A 215 -7.69 -15.45 1.32
CA ALA A 215 -8.18 -15.36 2.71
C ALA A 215 -9.39 -16.28 2.96
N LEU A 216 -10.32 -16.35 2.00
CA LEU A 216 -11.51 -17.21 2.07
C LEU A 216 -11.19 -18.72 2.13
N SER A 217 -9.95 -19.13 1.85
CA SER A 217 -9.57 -20.55 1.92
C SER A 217 -9.57 -21.11 3.35
N GLY A 218 -9.47 -20.25 4.37
CA GLY A 218 -9.30 -20.65 5.77
C GLY A 218 -7.84 -20.82 6.21
N GLY A 219 -6.88 -20.70 5.28
CA GLY A 219 -5.45 -20.82 5.55
C GLY A 219 -4.78 -19.53 6.03
N SER A 220 -3.48 -19.60 6.29
CA SER A 220 -2.64 -18.41 6.58
C SER A 220 -1.52 -18.19 5.56
N GLU A 221 -1.53 -18.99 4.49
CA GLU A 221 -0.57 -19.02 3.39
C GLU A 221 -1.33 -19.10 2.06
N PRO A 222 -0.73 -18.71 0.93
CA PRO A 222 0.62 -18.12 0.76
C PRO A 222 0.76 -16.71 1.33
N ILE A 223 1.98 -16.21 1.46
CA ILE A 223 2.21 -14.77 1.65
C ILE A 223 2.27 -14.13 0.27
N LEU A 224 1.25 -13.36 -0.06
CA LEU A 224 1.18 -12.61 -1.31
C LEU A 224 2.06 -11.36 -1.25
N VAL A 225 2.75 -11.07 -2.35
CA VAL A 225 3.55 -9.86 -2.53
C VAL A 225 3.05 -9.11 -3.76
N ASN A 226 2.59 -7.89 -3.56
CA ASN A 226 2.16 -6.99 -4.62
C ASN A 226 3.39 -6.39 -5.31
N GLY A 227 3.68 -6.88 -6.52
CA GLY A 227 4.75 -6.37 -7.37
C GLY A 227 4.37 -5.18 -8.24
N GLY A 228 3.11 -4.75 -8.20
CA GLY A 228 2.61 -3.71 -9.09
C GLY A 228 2.39 -4.21 -10.51
N ARG A 229 2.32 -3.27 -11.47
CA ARG A 229 1.86 -3.54 -12.84
C ARG A 229 2.91 -4.14 -13.77
N TYR A 230 4.19 -3.97 -13.48
CA TYR A 230 5.27 -4.23 -14.44
C TYR A 230 6.31 -5.14 -13.82
N LEU A 231 6.56 -6.28 -14.46
CA LEU A 231 7.61 -7.22 -14.05
C LEU A 231 9.00 -6.60 -14.21
N GLU A 232 9.15 -5.67 -15.15
CA GLU A 232 10.40 -5.00 -15.48
C GLU A 232 10.88 -4.06 -14.36
N ASP A 233 10.08 -3.84 -13.31
CA ASP A 233 10.49 -3.12 -12.11
C ASP A 233 11.35 -4.00 -11.17
N PHE A 234 11.66 -5.23 -11.57
CA PHE A 234 12.46 -6.21 -10.83
C PHE A 234 13.79 -6.56 -11.55
N SER A 235 14.69 -7.16 -10.79
CA SER A 235 15.94 -7.82 -11.22
C SER A 235 15.84 -9.33 -11.07
N ASP A 236 16.75 -10.06 -11.71
CA ASP A 236 16.82 -11.53 -11.63
C ASP A 236 17.00 -12.01 -10.18
N GLU A 237 17.87 -11.34 -9.42
CA GLU A 237 18.13 -11.65 -8.02
C GLU A 237 16.89 -11.46 -7.13
N GLU A 238 16.06 -10.45 -7.42
CA GLU A 238 14.83 -10.21 -6.68
C GLU A 238 13.75 -11.22 -7.03
N LEU A 239 13.60 -11.57 -8.31
CA LEU A 239 12.62 -12.58 -8.74
C LEU A 239 12.93 -13.97 -8.18
N SER A 240 14.21 -14.30 -7.98
CA SER A 240 14.65 -15.58 -7.41
C SER A 240 14.16 -15.84 -5.97
N ARG A 241 13.58 -14.83 -5.31
CA ARG A 241 13.09 -14.89 -3.92
C ARG A 241 11.66 -15.39 -3.80
N PHE A 242 10.95 -15.53 -4.91
CA PHE A 242 9.55 -15.92 -4.93
C PHE A 242 9.42 -17.33 -5.48
N ASP A 243 8.52 -18.12 -4.92
CA ASP A 243 8.27 -19.49 -5.39
C ASP A 243 7.41 -19.51 -6.66
N LEU A 244 6.53 -18.51 -6.79
CA LEU A 244 5.59 -18.36 -7.90
C LEU A 244 5.47 -16.89 -8.30
N ILE A 245 5.55 -16.63 -9.61
CA ILE A 245 5.15 -15.36 -10.21
C ILE A 245 3.75 -15.52 -10.79
N TYR A 246 2.77 -14.87 -10.18
CA TYR A 246 1.38 -14.83 -10.61
C TYR A 246 1.15 -13.54 -11.44
N ILE A 247 0.77 -13.69 -12.70
CA ILE A 247 0.61 -12.59 -13.65
C ILE A 247 -0.86 -12.51 -14.05
N SER A 248 -1.58 -11.52 -13.53
CA SER A 248 -3.02 -11.33 -13.77
C SER A 248 -3.32 -10.43 -14.97
N ASP A 249 -2.31 -9.70 -15.43
CA ASP A 249 -2.38 -8.76 -16.54
C ASP A 249 -0.96 -8.53 -17.07
N MET A 250 -0.85 -8.19 -18.36
CA MET A 250 0.43 -8.03 -19.02
C MET A 250 0.69 -6.58 -19.39
N GLY A 251 1.07 -5.80 -18.37
CA GLY A 251 1.70 -4.50 -18.57
C GLY A 251 3.12 -4.69 -19.11
N LEU A 252 3.37 -4.27 -20.35
CA LEU A 252 4.68 -4.36 -20.99
C LEU A 252 5.22 -2.96 -21.30
N ARG A 253 6.43 -2.65 -20.82
CA ARG A 253 7.20 -1.45 -21.14
C ARG A 253 8.41 -1.78 -22.02
N ASP A 254 9.07 -2.90 -21.73
CA ASP A 254 10.27 -3.35 -22.42
C ASP A 254 10.19 -4.86 -22.65
N GLU A 255 9.95 -5.24 -23.91
CA GLU A 255 9.73 -6.63 -24.31
C GLU A 255 10.96 -7.51 -24.09
N ASP A 256 12.14 -7.00 -24.41
CA ASP A 256 13.38 -7.77 -24.29
C ASP A 256 13.74 -7.98 -22.82
N ARG A 257 13.55 -6.97 -21.98
CA ARG A 257 13.75 -7.09 -20.53
C ARG A 257 12.75 -8.05 -19.91
N TYR A 258 11.46 -7.92 -20.24
CA TYR A 258 10.42 -8.84 -19.76
C TYR A 258 10.74 -10.29 -20.13
N PHE A 259 11.09 -10.53 -21.40
CA PHE A 259 11.47 -11.86 -21.86
C PHE A 259 12.69 -12.39 -21.10
N THR A 260 13.70 -11.55 -20.91
CA THR A 260 14.94 -11.94 -20.22
C THR A 260 14.66 -12.34 -18.78
N LEU A 261 13.87 -11.54 -18.04
CA LEU A 261 13.51 -11.82 -16.65
C LEU A 261 12.74 -13.14 -16.51
N ILE A 262 11.68 -13.35 -17.31
CA ILE A 262 10.92 -14.62 -17.25
C ILE A 262 11.81 -15.81 -17.63
N THR A 263 12.59 -15.70 -18.70
CA THR A 263 13.44 -16.83 -19.13
C THR A 263 14.56 -17.16 -18.14
N SER A 264 15.14 -16.13 -17.50
CA SER A 264 16.11 -16.29 -16.41
C SER A 264 15.49 -17.02 -15.22
N TYR A 265 14.32 -16.55 -14.76
CA TYR A 265 13.58 -17.16 -13.67
C TYR A 265 13.15 -18.61 -13.95
N LEU A 266 12.75 -18.93 -15.19
CA LEU A 266 12.45 -20.30 -15.61
C LEU A 266 13.70 -21.19 -15.69
N ARG A 267 14.86 -20.64 -16.06
CA ARG A 267 16.13 -21.39 -16.09
C ARG A 267 16.61 -21.77 -14.69
N SER A 268 16.33 -20.95 -13.68
CA SER A 268 16.57 -21.28 -12.27
C SER A 268 15.52 -22.25 -11.70
N GLY A 269 14.53 -22.69 -12.48
CA GLY A 269 13.51 -23.64 -12.06
C GLY A 269 12.24 -23.02 -11.50
N GLY A 270 12.07 -21.71 -11.62
CA GLY A 270 10.89 -20.99 -11.13
C GLY A 270 9.60 -21.35 -11.88
N THR A 271 8.47 -21.01 -11.27
CA THR A 271 7.13 -21.24 -11.83
C THR A 271 6.42 -19.91 -12.10
N VAL A 272 5.82 -19.78 -13.28
CA VAL A 272 5.03 -18.60 -13.68
C VAL A 272 3.60 -19.04 -14.00
N LEU A 273 2.61 -18.36 -13.43
CA LEU A 273 1.20 -18.53 -13.76
C LEU A 273 0.66 -17.28 -14.44
N PHE A 274 0.21 -17.42 -15.67
CA PHE A 274 -0.52 -16.40 -16.41
C PHE A 274 -2.03 -16.61 -16.26
N ASP A 275 -2.70 -15.78 -15.47
CA ASP A 275 -4.17 -15.76 -15.35
C ASP A 275 -4.72 -14.59 -16.16
N ILE A 276 -4.72 -14.76 -17.48
CA ILE A 276 -4.99 -13.72 -18.47
C ILE A 276 -6.05 -14.18 -19.46
N SER A 277 -6.93 -13.27 -19.86
CA SER A 277 -8.03 -13.60 -20.79
C SER A 277 -7.70 -13.31 -22.25
N SER A 278 -6.59 -12.62 -22.53
CA SER A 278 -6.13 -12.32 -23.89
C SER A 278 -4.62 -12.16 -23.99
N ILE A 279 -4.07 -12.45 -25.17
CA ILE A 279 -2.68 -12.13 -25.53
C ILE A 279 -2.73 -10.91 -26.46
N PRO A 280 -2.12 -9.77 -26.08
CA PRO A 280 -2.08 -8.59 -26.91
C PRO A 280 -1.51 -8.88 -28.32
N PRO A 281 -2.18 -8.44 -29.40
CA PRO A 281 -1.77 -8.76 -30.76
C PRO A 281 -0.43 -8.12 -31.15
N MET A 282 -0.06 -7.04 -30.45
CA MET A 282 1.19 -6.29 -30.64
C MET A 282 2.44 -6.97 -30.09
N PHE A 283 2.29 -8.05 -29.32
CA PHE A 283 3.43 -8.81 -28.82
C PHE A 283 4.18 -9.49 -29.96
N SER A 284 5.51 -9.52 -29.88
CA SER A 284 6.30 -10.27 -30.86
C SER A 284 6.08 -11.77 -30.72
N GLU A 285 6.46 -12.51 -31.77
CA GLU A 285 6.46 -13.98 -31.75
C GLU A 285 7.34 -14.54 -30.61
N LYS A 286 8.41 -13.83 -30.23
CA LYS A 286 9.30 -14.22 -29.13
C LYS A 286 8.55 -14.29 -27.78
N ILE A 287 7.65 -13.33 -27.52
CA ILE A 287 6.79 -13.34 -26.33
C ILE A 287 5.65 -14.35 -26.49
N LYS A 288 5.01 -14.40 -27.65
CA LYS A 288 3.91 -15.36 -27.91
C LYS A 288 4.36 -16.82 -27.73
N ASP A 289 5.56 -17.16 -28.20
CA ASP A 289 6.17 -18.48 -28.04
C ASP A 289 6.53 -18.83 -26.58
N MET A 290 6.42 -17.88 -25.66
CA MET A 290 6.56 -18.12 -24.23
C MET A 290 5.31 -18.74 -23.61
N PHE A 291 4.12 -18.38 -24.09
CA PHE A 291 2.89 -18.87 -23.48
C PHE A 291 2.64 -20.35 -23.79
N PRO A 292 1.95 -21.05 -22.89
CA PRO A 292 1.41 -22.39 -23.18
C PRO A 292 0.37 -22.38 -24.30
N VAL A 293 -0.25 -21.22 -24.57
CA VAL A 293 -1.33 -21.03 -25.54
C VAL A 293 -0.90 -20.02 -26.60
N LYS A 294 -1.24 -20.28 -27.87
CA LYS A 294 -0.95 -19.38 -29.00
C LYS A 294 -2.11 -18.45 -29.31
N ARG A 295 -3.34 -18.95 -29.17
CA ARG A 295 -4.55 -18.20 -29.48
C ARG A 295 -5.62 -18.46 -28.43
N ILE A 296 -6.25 -17.38 -28.00
CA ILE A 296 -7.26 -17.36 -26.94
C ILE A 296 -8.55 -16.79 -27.51
N SER A 297 -9.68 -17.36 -27.13
CA SER A 297 -11.01 -16.78 -27.34
C SER A 297 -11.77 -16.68 -26.03
N GLU A 298 -12.58 -15.63 -25.89
CA GLU A 298 -13.48 -15.45 -24.75
C GLU A 298 -14.89 -15.92 -25.14
N GLU A 299 -15.42 -16.89 -24.41
CA GLU A 299 -16.75 -17.44 -24.63
C GLU A 299 -17.48 -17.67 -23.30
N LYS A 300 -18.80 -17.89 -23.38
CA LYS A 300 -19.60 -18.23 -22.20
C LYS A 300 -19.39 -19.69 -21.83
N SER A 301 -19.17 -19.96 -20.54
CA SER A 301 -19.10 -21.30 -19.96
C SER A 301 -19.93 -21.36 -18.68
N SER A 302 -20.55 -22.51 -18.46
CA SER A 302 -21.22 -22.93 -17.22
C SER A 302 -20.24 -23.48 -16.16
N LEU A 303 -18.94 -23.55 -16.49
CA LEU A 303 -17.86 -24.03 -15.62
C LEU A 303 -18.05 -25.48 -15.14
N GLN A 304 -18.60 -26.35 -15.99
CA GLN A 304 -18.54 -27.79 -15.73
C GLN A 304 -17.17 -28.30 -16.17
N LEU A 305 -16.20 -28.10 -15.29
CA LEU A 305 -14.80 -28.33 -15.58
C LEU A 305 -14.42 -29.80 -15.40
N VAL A 306 -13.66 -30.33 -16.35
CA VAL A 306 -13.12 -31.70 -16.34
C VAL A 306 -11.62 -31.61 -16.09
N PRO A 307 -11.12 -31.97 -14.89
CA PRO A 307 -9.70 -31.97 -14.60
C PRO A 307 -8.99 -33.19 -15.21
N SER A 308 -7.72 -33.02 -15.57
CA SER A 308 -6.81 -34.12 -15.91
C SER A 308 -6.41 -34.91 -14.65
N PRO A 309 -5.94 -36.16 -14.79
CA PRO A 309 -5.44 -36.96 -13.66
C PRO A 309 -4.31 -36.28 -12.86
N PHE A 310 -3.56 -35.37 -13.49
CA PHE A 310 -2.54 -34.58 -12.80
C PHE A 310 -3.11 -33.76 -11.64
N LEU A 311 -4.37 -33.34 -11.72
CA LEU A 311 -5.04 -32.51 -10.71
C LEU A 311 -5.82 -33.32 -9.67
N GLU A 312 -5.78 -34.66 -9.68
CA GLU A 312 -6.44 -35.49 -8.66
C GLU A 312 -5.98 -35.12 -7.24
N LYS A 313 -4.73 -34.67 -7.08
CA LYS A 313 -4.14 -34.22 -5.81
C LYS A 313 -4.73 -32.91 -5.27
N VAL A 314 -5.41 -32.13 -6.11
CA VAL A 314 -6.00 -30.83 -5.72
C VAL A 314 -7.29 -31.02 -4.93
N GLY A 315 -7.91 -32.21 -5.05
CA GLY A 315 -9.20 -32.54 -4.46
C GLY A 315 -10.36 -32.32 -5.44
N VAL A 316 -11.54 -31.99 -4.91
CA VAL A 316 -12.74 -31.78 -5.73
C VAL A 316 -12.58 -30.50 -6.56
N PHE A 317 -12.43 -30.67 -7.87
CA PHE A 317 -12.32 -29.57 -8.82
C PHE A 317 -13.73 -29.13 -9.27
N LYS A 318 -14.30 -28.14 -8.56
CA LYS A 318 -15.63 -27.61 -8.86
C LYS A 318 -15.65 -26.10 -8.64
N ILE A 319 -16.18 -25.37 -9.62
CA ILE A 319 -16.40 -23.93 -9.56
C ILE A 319 -17.86 -23.66 -9.92
N LYS A 320 -18.56 -22.82 -9.15
CA LYS A 320 -19.92 -22.39 -9.44
C LYS A 320 -19.89 -21.40 -10.59
N GLY A 321 -20.32 -21.85 -11.76
CA GLY A 321 -20.62 -20.99 -12.89
C GLY A 321 -22.08 -20.59 -12.94
N THR A 322 -22.35 -19.43 -13.55
CA THR A 322 -23.64 -19.13 -14.16
C THR A 322 -23.52 -19.31 -15.68
N ASN A 323 -24.66 -19.50 -16.38
CA ASN A 323 -24.69 -19.63 -17.85
C ASN A 323 -24.20 -18.36 -18.61
N GLU A 324 -23.80 -17.31 -17.88
CA GLU A 324 -23.30 -16.04 -18.43
C GLU A 324 -21.82 -15.79 -18.10
N THR A 325 -21.14 -16.73 -17.45
CA THR A 325 -19.74 -16.55 -17.06
C THR A 325 -18.85 -16.58 -18.29
N VAL A 326 -18.13 -15.50 -18.56
CA VAL A 326 -17.18 -15.43 -19.68
C VAL A 326 -15.83 -15.92 -19.19
N VAL A 327 -15.27 -16.92 -19.89
CA VAL A 327 -13.92 -17.42 -19.66
C VAL A 327 -13.13 -17.44 -20.95
N ALA A 328 -11.82 -17.41 -20.81
CA ALA A 328 -10.89 -17.56 -21.91
C ALA A 328 -10.57 -19.05 -22.14
N HIS A 329 -10.67 -19.46 -23.40
CA HIS A 329 -10.35 -20.80 -23.86
C HIS A 329 -9.10 -20.77 -24.75
N ALA A 330 -8.29 -21.82 -24.66
CA ALA A 330 -7.20 -22.00 -25.59
C ALA A 330 -7.73 -22.59 -26.90
N GLU A 331 -7.68 -21.82 -27.98
CA GLU A 331 -8.03 -22.32 -29.32
C GLU A 331 -6.87 -23.09 -29.96
N GLU A 332 -5.64 -22.68 -29.66
CA GLU A 332 -4.43 -23.34 -30.13
C GLU A 332 -3.38 -23.37 -29.02
N LEU A 333 -2.83 -24.55 -28.77
CA LEU A 333 -1.76 -24.76 -27.80
C LEU A 333 -0.38 -24.61 -28.46
N ASN A 334 0.60 -24.20 -27.65
CA ASN A 334 1.99 -24.22 -28.09
C ASN A 334 2.53 -25.66 -28.12
N VAL A 335 3.63 -25.88 -28.86
CA VAL A 335 4.26 -27.21 -28.96
C VAL A 335 4.72 -27.65 -27.57
N ASN A 336 4.39 -28.89 -27.18
CA ASN A 336 4.65 -29.48 -25.86
C ASN A 336 3.85 -28.87 -24.69
N ALA A 337 2.85 -28.02 -24.97
CA ALA A 337 1.91 -27.62 -23.95
C ALA A 337 0.88 -28.72 -23.73
N GLU A 338 0.47 -28.91 -22.47
CA GLU A 338 -0.46 -29.92 -22.03
C GLU A 338 -1.68 -29.26 -21.39
N ALA A 339 -2.88 -29.56 -21.88
CA ALA A 339 -4.11 -29.15 -21.24
C ALA A 339 -4.32 -29.92 -19.93
N LEU A 340 -4.65 -29.19 -18.86
CA LEU A 340 -4.87 -29.72 -17.52
C LEU A 340 -6.33 -29.73 -17.12
N VAL A 341 -7.13 -28.80 -17.66
CA VAL A 341 -8.57 -28.69 -17.40
C VAL A 341 -9.27 -28.31 -18.69
N TRP A 342 -10.39 -28.96 -18.96
CA TRP A 342 -11.30 -28.66 -20.05
C TRP A 342 -12.63 -28.16 -19.50
N ASP A 343 -13.33 -27.33 -20.27
CA ASP A 343 -14.72 -26.96 -19.99
C ASP A 343 -15.71 -28.04 -20.50
N GLU A 344 -17.00 -27.75 -20.38
CA GLU A 344 -18.07 -28.64 -20.86
C GLU A 344 -18.09 -28.86 -22.39
N TYR A 345 -17.46 -27.97 -23.16
CA TYR A 345 -17.39 -28.02 -24.61
C TYR A 345 -16.10 -28.70 -25.09
N GLY A 346 -15.27 -29.22 -24.18
CA GLY A 346 -14.01 -29.86 -24.48
C GLY A 346 -12.89 -28.88 -24.85
N LYS A 347 -13.04 -27.59 -24.51
CA LYS A 347 -12.04 -26.54 -24.75
C LYS A 347 -11.11 -26.40 -23.54
N PRO A 348 -9.78 -26.39 -23.73
CA PRO A 348 -8.85 -26.21 -22.62
C PRO A 348 -8.96 -24.82 -21.97
N VAL A 349 -8.95 -24.79 -20.64
CA VAL A 349 -9.05 -23.55 -19.83
C VAL A 349 -7.91 -23.41 -18.82
N ILE A 350 -7.21 -24.51 -18.50
CA ILE A 350 -5.94 -24.48 -17.79
C ILE A 350 -4.94 -25.33 -18.58
N VAL A 351 -3.77 -24.77 -18.84
CA VAL A 351 -2.72 -25.38 -19.67
C VAL A 351 -1.38 -25.20 -18.98
N ARG A 352 -0.48 -26.18 -19.11
CA ARG A 352 0.91 -26.06 -18.68
C ARG A 352 1.89 -26.24 -19.83
N LEU A 353 3.07 -25.66 -19.70
CA LEU A 353 4.20 -25.83 -20.60
C LEU A 353 5.48 -25.90 -19.77
N LYS A 354 6.27 -26.95 -19.97
CA LYS A 354 7.63 -26.99 -19.41
C LYS A 354 8.56 -26.18 -20.29
N LYS A 355 9.30 -25.23 -19.72
CA LYS A 355 10.27 -24.42 -20.47
C LYS A 355 11.54 -24.27 -19.65
N PHE A 356 12.67 -24.67 -20.23
CA PHE A 356 13.95 -24.82 -19.51
C PHE A 356 13.79 -25.78 -18.31
N ASN A 357 14.17 -25.33 -17.11
CA ASN A 357 14.06 -26.10 -15.87
C ASN A 357 12.78 -25.79 -15.09
N GLY A 358 12.00 -24.79 -15.53
CA GLY A 358 10.81 -24.29 -14.85
C GLY A 358 9.52 -24.60 -15.60
N TRP A 359 8.42 -24.05 -15.07
CA TRP A 359 7.09 -24.32 -15.56
C TRP A 359 6.30 -23.04 -15.79
N ILE A 360 5.53 -23.04 -16.87
CA ILE A 360 4.60 -21.99 -17.20
C ILE A 360 3.20 -22.58 -17.18
N PHE A 361 2.32 -21.99 -16.39
CA PHE A 361 0.90 -22.30 -16.36
C PHE A 361 0.13 -21.14 -16.98
N TRP A 362 -0.98 -21.45 -17.62
CA TRP A 362 -1.95 -20.48 -18.08
C TRP A 362 -3.34 -20.89 -17.59
N SER A 363 -4.10 -19.92 -17.10
CA SER A 363 -5.50 -20.02 -16.73
C SER A 363 -6.29 -18.96 -17.47
N GLY A 364 -7.39 -19.37 -18.10
CA GLY A 364 -8.36 -18.46 -18.70
C GLY A 364 -9.61 -18.23 -17.84
N ILE A 365 -9.66 -18.79 -16.64
CA ILE A 365 -10.89 -18.85 -15.81
C ILE A 365 -11.04 -17.61 -14.92
N ASN A 366 -9.91 -16.99 -14.51
CA ASN A 366 -9.89 -15.94 -13.48
C ASN A 366 -10.54 -16.41 -12.18
N ILE A 367 -10.02 -17.51 -11.64
CA ILE A 367 -10.54 -18.16 -10.42
C ILE A 367 -10.65 -17.17 -9.24
N PRO A 368 -9.68 -16.26 -8.98
CA PRO A 368 -9.82 -15.31 -7.88
C PRO A 368 -11.06 -14.41 -7.99
N TYR A 369 -11.42 -13.97 -9.19
CA TYR A 369 -12.63 -13.17 -9.39
C TYR A 369 -13.90 -13.98 -9.06
N LEU A 370 -13.96 -15.24 -9.50
CA LEU A 370 -15.12 -16.11 -9.26
C LEU A 370 -15.29 -16.44 -7.77
N VAL A 371 -14.20 -16.76 -7.07
CA VAL A 371 -14.21 -16.98 -5.62
C VAL A 371 -14.77 -15.76 -4.89
N MET A 372 -14.30 -14.55 -5.24
CA MET A 372 -14.77 -13.31 -4.63
C MET A 372 -16.24 -13.04 -4.97
N LEU A 373 -16.66 -13.30 -6.21
CA LEU A 373 -18.03 -13.11 -6.68
C LEU A 373 -19.02 -14.05 -5.98
N ASN A 374 -18.65 -15.32 -5.84
CA ASN A 374 -19.48 -16.36 -5.25
C ASN A 374 -19.41 -16.40 -3.72
N ASN A 375 -18.38 -15.76 -3.13
CA ASN A 375 -18.00 -15.86 -1.73
C ASN A 375 -17.95 -17.33 -1.25
N ASP A 376 -17.26 -18.18 -2.02
CA ASP A 376 -17.24 -19.63 -1.81
C ASP A 376 -15.89 -20.12 -1.26
N CYS A 377 -15.91 -20.67 -0.05
CA CYS A 377 -14.72 -21.16 0.63
C CYS A 377 -14.11 -22.42 0.00
N ASP A 378 -14.90 -23.26 -0.65
CA ASP A 378 -14.39 -24.46 -1.33
C ASP A 378 -13.69 -24.09 -2.63
N GLU A 379 -14.22 -23.12 -3.38
CA GLU A 379 -13.53 -22.53 -4.53
C GLU A 379 -12.23 -21.82 -4.12
N ALA A 380 -12.24 -21.13 -2.97
CA ALA A 380 -11.04 -20.51 -2.41
C ALA A 380 -9.95 -21.54 -2.04
N ARG A 381 -10.34 -22.67 -1.45
CA ARG A 381 -9.43 -23.79 -1.18
C ARG A 381 -8.90 -24.41 -2.45
N LEU A 382 -9.75 -24.58 -3.47
CA LEU A 382 -9.34 -25.05 -4.79
C LEU A 382 -8.26 -24.13 -5.38
N LEU A 383 -8.44 -22.81 -5.33
CA LEU A 383 -7.44 -21.84 -5.78
C LEU A 383 -6.11 -22.02 -5.05
N VAL A 384 -6.11 -22.05 -3.72
CA VAL A 384 -4.86 -22.21 -2.94
C VAL A 384 -4.20 -23.56 -3.22
N ASN A 385 -4.97 -24.64 -3.33
CA ASN A 385 -4.43 -25.96 -3.67
C ASN A 385 -3.82 -25.99 -5.07
N LEU A 386 -4.40 -25.30 -6.05
CA LEU A 386 -3.82 -25.16 -7.39
C LEU A 386 -2.51 -24.38 -7.36
N LEU A 387 -2.48 -23.22 -6.68
CA LEU A 387 -1.26 -22.43 -6.53
C LEU A 387 -0.16 -23.27 -5.86
N HIS A 388 -0.51 -24.03 -4.81
CA HIS A 388 0.43 -24.90 -4.10
C HIS A 388 0.96 -26.02 -5.01
N LEU A 389 0.06 -26.71 -5.74
CA LEU A 389 0.44 -27.77 -6.68
C LEU A 389 1.34 -27.25 -7.79
N PHE A 390 1.04 -26.08 -8.36
CA PHE A 390 1.85 -25.49 -9.42
C PHE A 390 3.24 -25.11 -8.92
N THR A 391 3.32 -24.60 -7.69
CA THR A 391 4.56 -24.16 -7.06
C THR A 391 5.47 -25.35 -6.73
N PHE A 392 4.99 -26.33 -5.97
CA PHE A 392 5.86 -27.38 -5.39
C PHE A 392 5.81 -28.72 -6.10
N GLN A 393 4.77 -28.97 -6.92
CA GLN A 393 4.57 -30.17 -7.74
C GLN A 393 4.53 -31.51 -6.95
N THR A 394 4.69 -31.43 -5.63
CA THR A 394 4.75 -32.51 -4.64
C THR A 394 4.11 -32.02 -3.35
N GLU A 395 3.70 -32.96 -2.49
CA GLU A 395 3.17 -32.63 -1.16
C GLU A 395 4.32 -32.11 -0.29
N ARG A 396 4.50 -30.79 -0.27
CA ARG A 396 5.22 -30.14 0.81
C ARG A 396 4.31 -30.23 2.04
N THR A 397 4.74 -30.92 3.09
CA THR A 397 4.10 -30.77 4.40
C THR A 397 4.33 -29.33 4.83
N ALA A 398 3.25 -28.62 5.17
CA ALA A 398 3.33 -27.25 5.68
C ALA A 398 4.44 -27.17 6.73
N SER A 399 5.40 -26.26 6.53
CA SER A 399 6.54 -26.12 7.42
C SER A 399 6.00 -25.82 8.81
N THR A 400 6.19 -26.76 9.73
CA THR A 400 5.85 -26.61 11.15
C THR A 400 6.91 -25.80 11.90
N GLU A 401 7.76 -25.07 11.15
CA GLU A 401 8.82 -24.26 11.73
C GLU A 401 8.22 -23.17 12.62
N SER A 402 8.79 -23.05 13.81
CA SER A 402 8.46 -21.99 14.75
C SER A 402 8.71 -20.65 14.08
N ILE A 403 7.67 -19.81 13.98
CA ILE A 403 7.80 -18.44 13.47
C ILE A 403 8.81 -17.70 14.34
N SER A 404 9.93 -17.30 13.75
CA SER A 404 10.90 -16.46 14.43
C SER A 404 10.44 -15.00 14.41
N HIS A 405 10.69 -14.27 15.49
CA HIS A 405 10.20 -12.91 15.70
C HIS A 405 11.35 -11.93 15.87
N GLY A 406 11.21 -10.75 15.28
CA GLY A 406 12.10 -9.63 15.53
C GLY A 406 11.68 -8.83 16.75
N ASN A 407 12.65 -8.26 17.48
CA ASN A 407 12.35 -7.37 18.60
C ASN A 407 12.22 -5.92 18.09
N LEU A 408 11.03 -5.35 18.21
CA LEU A 408 10.71 -4.00 17.78
C LEU A 408 10.97 -2.98 18.90
N THR A 409 11.79 -1.97 18.59
CA THR A 409 11.99 -0.78 19.41
C THR A 409 11.45 0.45 18.66
N VAL A 410 10.55 1.18 19.30
CA VAL A 410 9.98 2.42 18.76
C VAL A 410 10.89 3.60 19.14
N LEU A 411 11.54 4.23 18.16
CA LEU A 411 12.44 5.37 18.40
C LEU A 411 11.68 6.70 18.30
N SER A 412 10.81 6.83 17.29
CA SER A 412 9.92 7.98 17.11
C SER A 412 8.66 7.59 16.33
N THR A 413 7.81 8.56 15.96
CA THR A 413 6.63 8.32 15.09
C THR A 413 7.01 7.80 13.71
N ASP A 414 8.19 8.17 13.26
CA ASP A 414 8.67 8.02 11.89
C ASP A 414 9.96 7.18 11.83
N GLU A 415 10.34 6.53 12.94
CA GLU A 415 11.55 5.73 13.03
C GLU A 415 11.40 4.54 13.98
N TYR A 416 11.71 3.34 13.47
CA TYR A 416 11.64 2.07 14.19
C TYR A 416 12.95 1.31 14.03
N GLU A 417 13.42 0.69 15.12
CA GLU A 417 14.56 -0.23 15.11
C GLU A 417 14.05 -1.66 15.33
N ILE A 418 14.43 -2.57 14.44
CA ILE A 418 14.16 -3.99 14.54
C ILE A 418 15.48 -4.71 14.80
N ALA A 419 15.59 -5.36 15.96
CA ALA A 419 16.73 -6.19 16.31
C ALA A 419 16.42 -7.67 16.04
N LEU A 420 17.29 -8.33 15.28
CA LEU A 420 17.16 -9.74 14.90
C LEU A 420 18.31 -10.54 15.50
N SER A 421 17.96 -11.60 16.23
CA SER A 421 18.95 -12.47 16.89
C SER A 421 19.42 -13.63 16.01
N SER A 422 18.54 -14.11 15.12
CA SER A 422 18.79 -15.23 14.19
C SER A 422 18.16 -14.91 12.84
N LEU A 423 18.96 -14.92 11.77
CA LEU A 423 18.53 -14.68 10.40
C LEU A 423 19.57 -15.33 9.47
N SER A 424 19.10 -16.06 8.46
CA SER A 424 19.90 -16.54 7.32
C SER A 424 19.93 -15.48 6.21
N PRO A 425 20.92 -15.44 5.31
CA PRO A 425 20.96 -14.49 4.20
C PRO A 425 19.74 -14.54 3.28
N ASP A 426 19.12 -15.71 3.16
CA ASP A 426 17.95 -15.95 2.30
C ASP A 426 16.62 -15.64 3.00
N ASP A 427 16.63 -15.36 4.31
CA ASP A 427 15.42 -15.09 5.06
C ASP A 427 14.91 -13.66 4.79
N ALA A 428 13.59 -13.51 4.82
CA ALA A 428 12.93 -12.22 4.75
C ALA A 428 12.49 -11.73 6.13
N VAL A 429 12.36 -10.42 6.28
CA VAL A 429 11.84 -9.76 7.48
C VAL A 429 10.57 -9.04 7.08
N TRP A 430 9.44 -9.51 7.61
CA TRP A 430 8.13 -8.94 7.37
C TRP A 430 7.74 -8.04 8.53
N PHE A 431 7.84 -6.72 8.31
CA PHE A 431 7.34 -5.70 9.22
C PHE A 431 5.92 -5.30 8.79
N LYS A 432 4.92 -5.73 9.55
CA LYS A 432 3.49 -5.60 9.24
C LYS A 432 2.94 -4.18 9.47
N MET A 433 3.75 -3.18 9.17
CA MET A 433 3.40 -1.77 9.10
C MET A 433 3.06 -1.41 7.66
N THR A 434 1.98 -0.65 7.45
CA THR A 434 1.56 -0.23 6.10
C THR A 434 2.64 0.61 5.44
N TYR A 435 2.94 0.29 4.18
CA TYR A 435 3.92 1.02 3.39
C TYR A 435 3.35 2.34 2.86
N HIS A 436 4.26 3.29 2.72
CA HIS A 436 4.09 4.55 2.01
C HIS A 436 5.43 4.86 1.33
N PRO A 437 5.47 5.48 0.14
CA PRO A 437 6.72 5.75 -0.58
C PRO A 437 7.81 6.53 0.17
N GLY A 438 7.47 7.15 1.29
CA GLY A 438 8.44 7.82 2.19
C GLY A 438 9.25 6.85 3.05
N TRP A 439 8.84 5.59 3.19
CA TRP A 439 9.54 4.61 4.02
C TRP A 439 10.84 4.13 3.36
N GLU A 440 11.90 4.12 4.16
CA GLU A 440 13.19 3.51 3.83
C GLU A 440 13.53 2.45 4.88
N ALA A 441 14.15 1.35 4.45
CA ALA A 441 14.72 0.33 5.33
C ALA A 441 16.25 0.33 5.20
N ILE A 442 16.94 0.40 6.33
CA ILE A 442 18.40 0.62 6.40
C ILE A 442 19.01 -0.38 7.36
N ILE A 443 20.00 -1.16 6.90
CA ILE A 443 20.79 -2.03 7.79
C ILE A 443 21.75 -1.14 8.58
N LYS A 444 21.56 -1.05 9.90
CA LYS A 444 22.24 -0.07 10.77
C LYS A 444 23.75 -0.16 10.71
N ASP A 445 24.30 -1.38 10.69
CA ASP A 445 25.74 -1.62 10.81
C ASP A 445 26.53 -1.19 9.56
N VAL A 446 25.89 -1.19 8.40
CA VAL A 446 26.53 -0.86 7.11
C VAL A 446 26.00 0.47 6.54
N GLY A 447 24.84 0.92 7.02
CA GLY A 447 24.11 2.04 6.40
C GLY A 447 23.55 1.71 5.02
N ARG A 448 23.51 0.42 4.63
CA ARG A 448 22.97 -0.01 3.32
C ARG A 448 21.45 0.05 3.33
N ARG A 449 20.88 0.73 2.34
CA ARG A 449 19.44 0.70 2.07
C ARG A 449 19.05 -0.62 1.44
N VAL A 450 17.95 -1.21 1.90
CA VAL A 450 17.36 -2.42 1.33
C VAL A 450 16.01 -2.11 0.71
N ARG A 451 15.68 -2.80 -0.38
CA ARG A 451 14.40 -2.64 -1.06
C ARG A 451 13.26 -3.15 -0.17
N ILE A 452 12.17 -2.39 -0.14
CA ILE A 452 10.92 -2.78 0.49
C ILE A 452 9.99 -3.36 -0.58
N PHE A 453 9.52 -4.58 -0.34
CA PHE A 453 8.47 -5.26 -1.08
C PHE A 453 7.14 -5.12 -0.34
N LEU A 454 6.03 -5.13 -1.07
CA LEU A 454 4.70 -4.89 -0.51
C LEU A 454 4.00 -6.23 -0.26
N ALA A 455 4.02 -6.73 0.98
CA ALA A 455 3.42 -8.01 1.33
C ALA A 455 2.02 -7.87 1.95
N GLY A 456 1.14 -8.82 1.65
CA GLY A 456 -0.21 -8.89 2.18
C GLY A 456 -1.00 -7.60 1.95
N PRO A 457 -1.44 -6.89 3.00
CA PRO A 457 -2.15 -5.62 2.87
C PRO A 457 -1.19 -4.44 2.64
N ASN A 458 -0.29 -4.58 1.66
CA ASN A 458 0.77 -3.62 1.31
C ASN A 458 1.63 -3.19 2.53
N THR A 459 2.08 -4.17 3.30
CA THR A 459 3.02 -3.98 4.42
C THR A 459 4.45 -4.26 4.01
N MET A 460 5.42 -3.87 4.84
CA MET A 460 6.83 -3.84 4.45
C MET A 460 7.52 -5.19 4.62
N LEU A 461 7.94 -5.80 3.52
CA LEU A 461 8.79 -6.98 3.48
C LEU A 461 10.18 -6.61 2.97
N VAL A 462 11.24 -7.03 3.66
CA VAL A 462 12.64 -6.76 3.25
C VAL A 462 13.47 -8.02 3.29
N PHE A 463 14.48 -8.10 2.43
CA PHE A 463 15.48 -9.17 2.44
C PHE A 463 16.83 -8.56 2.81
N PRO A 464 17.35 -8.80 4.02
CA PRO A 464 18.60 -8.19 4.46
C PRO A 464 19.85 -8.73 3.76
N GLU A 465 19.78 -9.90 3.13
CA GLU A 465 20.91 -10.58 2.44
C GLU A 465 22.11 -10.82 3.37
N ARG A 466 21.84 -10.98 4.68
CA ARG A 466 22.87 -11.05 5.72
C ARG A 466 22.44 -11.92 6.89
N GLU A 467 23.44 -12.53 7.52
CA GLU A 467 23.25 -13.26 8.77
C GLU A 467 23.08 -12.31 9.97
N ALA A 468 22.28 -12.74 10.94
CA ALA A 468 22.15 -12.10 12.24
C ALA A 468 23.38 -12.37 13.14
N PRO A 469 23.60 -11.62 14.24
CA PRO A 469 22.77 -10.53 14.76
C PRO A 469 22.81 -9.29 13.86
N LEU A 470 21.65 -8.69 13.59
CA LEU A 470 21.58 -7.47 12.80
C LEU A 470 20.44 -6.54 13.25
N LYS A 471 20.59 -5.26 12.93
CA LYS A 471 19.58 -4.24 13.20
C LYS A 471 19.13 -3.56 11.91
N ILE A 472 17.82 -3.50 11.71
CA ILE A 472 17.20 -2.77 10.60
C ILE A 472 16.48 -1.55 11.15
N ILE A 473 16.81 -0.39 10.61
CA ILE A 473 16.09 0.86 10.89
C ILE A 473 15.10 1.09 9.76
N PHE A 474 13.82 1.15 10.10
CA PHE A 474 12.79 1.66 9.23
C PHE A 474 12.59 3.14 9.55
N ARG A 475 12.78 4.00 8.56
CA ARG A 475 12.66 5.45 8.74
C ARG A 475 11.80 6.06 7.64
N TYR A 476 10.85 6.90 8.04
CA TYR A 476 10.00 7.64 7.13
C TYR A 476 10.69 8.96 6.76
N GLY A 477 11.02 9.12 5.49
CA GLY A 477 11.55 10.33 4.88
C GLY A 477 10.49 11.11 4.09
N LYS A 478 10.87 12.33 3.69
CA LYS A 478 10.04 13.14 2.77
C LYS A 478 10.12 12.54 1.37
N THR A 479 8.96 12.41 0.72
CA THR A 479 8.89 12.00 -0.68
C THR A 479 9.30 13.14 -1.62
N VAL A 480 9.67 12.81 -2.86
CA VAL A 480 10.13 13.79 -3.85
C VAL A 480 9.06 14.85 -4.13
N ASP A 481 7.79 14.45 -4.23
CA ASP A 481 6.67 15.35 -4.43
C ASP A 481 6.50 16.33 -3.25
N VAL A 482 6.69 15.87 -2.01
CA VAL A 482 6.68 16.73 -0.83
C VAL A 482 7.85 17.72 -0.88
N ILE A 483 9.06 17.25 -1.20
CA ILE A 483 10.24 18.11 -1.31
C ILE A 483 10.05 19.17 -2.40
N VAL A 484 9.56 18.78 -3.58
CA VAL A 484 9.26 19.69 -4.69
C VAL A 484 8.16 20.69 -4.30
N GLY A 485 7.10 20.21 -3.66
CA GLY A 485 6.02 21.07 -3.15
C GLY A 485 6.51 22.11 -2.14
N GLU A 486 7.39 21.71 -1.22
CA GLU A 486 8.04 22.64 -0.28
C GLU A 486 8.93 23.66 -0.99
N VAL A 487 9.74 23.23 -1.97
CA VAL A 487 10.62 24.12 -2.74
C VAL A 487 9.84 25.11 -3.57
N ILE A 488 8.78 24.68 -4.29
CA ILE A 488 7.93 25.56 -5.10
C ILE A 488 7.22 26.56 -4.20
N SER A 489 6.64 26.10 -3.09
CA SER A 489 5.95 26.97 -2.13
C SER A 489 6.91 28.02 -1.58
N THR A 490 8.08 27.60 -1.11
CA THR A 490 9.11 28.49 -0.57
C THR A 490 9.57 29.51 -1.61
N SER A 491 9.85 29.06 -2.84
CA SER A 491 10.29 29.92 -3.93
C SER A 491 9.23 30.94 -4.33
N PHE A 492 7.96 30.52 -4.43
CA PHE A 492 6.84 31.41 -4.73
C PHE A 492 6.70 32.50 -3.68
N TYR A 493 6.81 32.16 -2.39
CA TYR A 493 6.78 33.15 -1.31
C TYR A 493 7.95 34.13 -1.38
N ILE A 494 9.17 33.66 -1.66
CA ILE A 494 10.35 34.53 -1.82
C ILE A 494 10.14 35.51 -2.98
N ILE A 495 9.68 35.01 -4.14
CA ILE A 495 9.41 35.84 -5.33
C ILE A 495 8.31 36.86 -5.03
N LEU A 496 7.25 36.46 -4.33
CA LEU A 496 6.15 37.36 -3.96
C LEU A 496 6.66 38.50 -3.07
N ILE A 497 7.48 38.18 -2.05
CA ILE A 497 8.10 39.18 -1.16
C ILE A 497 9.00 40.12 -1.97
N MET A 498 9.89 39.57 -2.82
CA MET A 498 10.77 40.37 -3.67
C MET A 498 9.97 41.29 -4.61
N TYR A 499 8.91 40.80 -5.23
CA TYR A 499 8.05 41.59 -6.11
C TYR A 499 7.44 42.80 -5.39
N PHE A 500 6.90 42.60 -4.18
CA PHE A 500 6.35 43.70 -3.39
C PHE A 500 7.42 44.73 -3.00
N ILE A 501 8.63 44.28 -2.61
CA ILE A 501 9.75 45.16 -2.27
C ILE A 501 10.21 45.95 -3.51
N LEU A 502 10.50 45.28 -4.63
CA LEU A 502 10.95 45.88 -5.88
C LEU A 502 9.93 46.87 -6.44
N ARG A 503 8.63 46.52 -6.44
CA ARG A 503 7.57 47.42 -6.89
C ARG A 503 7.42 48.64 -5.98
N GLY A 504 7.61 48.47 -4.67
CA GLY A 504 7.68 49.56 -3.71
C GLY A 504 8.84 50.52 -4.00
N ILE A 505 10.04 49.98 -4.24
CA ILE A 505 11.26 50.76 -4.53
C ILE A 505 11.17 51.48 -5.89
N LEU A 506 10.70 50.79 -6.94
CA LEU A 506 10.60 51.36 -8.30
C LEU A 506 9.59 52.50 -8.38
N LYS A 507 8.48 52.44 -7.63
CA LYS A 507 7.51 53.57 -7.55
C LYS A 507 7.99 54.73 -6.69
N LEU A 508 8.85 54.50 -5.69
CA LEU A 508 9.55 55.58 -4.95
C LEU A 508 10.58 56.31 -5.83
N LYS A 509 11.14 55.62 -6.84
CA LYS A 509 12.08 56.16 -7.81
C LYS A 509 11.45 56.84 -9.04
N SER A 510 10.13 56.87 -9.18
CA SER A 510 9.47 57.68 -10.21
C SER A 510 9.22 59.09 -9.67
N PRO A 511 10.08 60.08 -9.96
CA PRO A 511 9.79 61.45 -9.56
C PRO A 511 8.67 61.93 -10.48
N SER A 512 7.68 62.59 -9.88
CA SER A 512 6.74 63.46 -10.58
C SER A 512 7.47 64.30 -11.65
N LYS A 513 7.35 63.89 -12.92
CA LYS A 513 7.74 64.71 -14.09
C LYS A 513 6.98 66.06 -14.15
N LYS A 514 6.08 66.34 -13.21
CA LYS A 514 5.34 67.62 -13.11
C LYS A 514 6.10 68.73 -12.38
N MET A 515 7.31 68.51 -11.87
CA MET A 515 8.07 69.57 -11.18
C MET A 515 9.18 70.23 -12.04
N LEU A 516 9.38 69.81 -13.29
CA LEU A 516 10.39 70.41 -14.19
C LEU A 516 9.82 71.34 -15.27
N ILE A 517 8.50 71.57 -15.31
CA ILE A 517 7.88 72.56 -16.21
C ILE A 517 7.59 73.89 -15.50
N ARG A 518 7.72 73.97 -14.16
CA ARG A 518 7.47 75.23 -13.40
C ARG A 518 8.70 76.09 -13.12
N ILE A 519 9.87 75.73 -13.64
CA ILE A 519 11.10 76.55 -13.50
C ILE A 519 11.41 77.33 -14.80
N VAL A 520 10.70 77.06 -15.91
CA VAL A 520 10.85 77.84 -17.15
C VAL A 520 9.83 78.98 -17.27
N ASP A 521 8.80 79.04 -16.40
CA ASP A 521 7.81 80.14 -16.37
C ASP A 521 8.17 81.28 -15.37
N HIS A 522 9.40 81.31 -14.85
CA HIS A 522 9.89 82.40 -13.98
C HIS A 522 11.29 82.94 -14.34
N LEU A 523 11.68 82.80 -15.60
CA LEU A 523 12.63 83.69 -16.29
C LEU A 523 11.90 84.29 -17.50
#